data_AF-A0A318JL89-F1
#
_entry.id   AF-A0A318JL89-F1
#
_cell.length_a   1.000
_cell.length_b   1.000
_cell.length_c   1.000
_cell.angle_alpha   90.00
_cell.angle_beta   90.00
_cell.angle_gamma   90.00
#
_symmetry.space_group_name_H-M   'P 1'
#
loop_
_entity.id
_entity.type
_entity.pdbx_description
1 polymer ?
#
loop_
_entity_poly.entity_id
_entity_poly.type
_entity_poly.pdbx_seq_one_letter_code
_entity_poly.pdbx_strand_id
1 'polypeptide(L)'
;MPDTLPPALLRAPHRLAFLLGMLSALLLFAAWFAELASRLGPHVITPQIPAVMAHALLMLYGIFPLFMTGFIFTAGPRWLGVSPPNRLRYLLTPGLMAAGVAGWLAGLALGKSWLLAGLLLYGLGFASLTLCFAGLIWRSPQPDRRHALVVLAAFVLGLAGVVAAGCWLFSGNGAYWLIMRDLALWGFLLPVFLTVCHRMLPFFTSSVLPDRQAWRPYWLLAAMVGGSWLHGLLLLSQHSSLLADLPLTLLFGYTSWRWGLLPARKVKLLWMLHLSFAWLAVAFGLYSVAGLLPALALGLAPLHAITVGFFMTMVIAFVSRVTLGHSGLPLQAGSWLWRVYLAVHAVALSRVVADFVPPAWVACLYAAVALCGLLALLGWSRQLIGLYLKPRADGQAG
;
A
#
# COMPACT_ATOMS: atom_id res chain seq x y z
N MET A 1 17.26 39.54 -4.39
CA MET A 1 16.74 38.72 -5.49
C MET A 1 15.42 38.15 -5.03
N PRO A 2 14.32 38.19 -5.80
CA PRO A 2 13.11 37.52 -5.35
C PRO A 2 13.43 36.04 -5.25
N ASP A 3 13.35 35.46 -4.05
CA ASP A 3 13.63 34.05 -3.81
C ASP A 3 12.76 33.22 -4.74
N THR A 4 13.35 32.71 -5.81
CA THR A 4 12.63 31.89 -6.77
C THR A 4 12.22 30.62 -6.05
N LEU A 5 10.92 30.47 -5.81
CA LEU A 5 10.39 29.27 -5.19
C LEU A 5 10.90 28.06 -5.97
N PRO A 6 11.34 26.99 -5.29
CA PRO A 6 11.85 25.80 -5.97
C PRO A 6 10.77 25.22 -6.91
N PRO A 7 11.15 24.37 -7.88
CA PRO A 7 10.19 23.69 -8.75
C PRO A 7 9.05 23.06 -7.94
N ALA A 8 7.82 23.11 -8.47
CA ALA A 8 6.62 22.71 -7.73
C ALA A 8 6.74 21.30 -7.12
N LEU A 9 7.35 20.37 -7.84
CA LEU A 9 7.62 19.00 -7.39
C LEU A 9 8.35 18.93 -6.04
N LEU A 10 9.21 19.90 -5.76
CA LEU A 10 10.05 19.95 -4.57
C LEU A 10 9.43 20.78 -3.43
N ARG A 11 8.23 21.36 -3.61
CA ARG A 11 7.62 22.26 -2.60
C ARG A 11 6.96 21.52 -1.43
N ALA A 12 6.54 20.27 -1.64
CA ALA A 12 5.88 19.48 -0.60
C ALA A 12 6.30 18.00 -0.63
N PRO A 13 6.41 17.33 0.52
CA PRO A 13 6.89 15.95 0.60
C PRO A 13 6.07 14.94 -0.23
N HIS A 14 4.74 15.08 -0.23
CA HIS A 14 3.87 14.16 -0.96
C HIS A 14 4.10 14.17 -2.47
N ARG A 15 4.49 15.30 -3.06
CA ARG A 15 4.59 15.46 -4.52
C ARG A 15 5.62 14.50 -5.12
N LEU A 16 6.87 14.56 -4.65
CA LEU A 16 7.93 13.67 -5.13
C LEU A 16 7.64 12.21 -4.75
N ALA A 17 7.28 11.95 -3.49
CA ALA A 17 7.10 10.58 -3.01
C ALA A 17 5.91 9.87 -3.70
N PHE A 18 4.81 10.57 -3.97
CA PHE A 18 3.68 10.01 -4.73
C PHE A 18 4.01 9.82 -6.21
N LEU A 19 4.76 10.76 -6.82
CA LEU A 19 5.25 10.57 -8.19
C LEU A 19 6.11 9.31 -8.29
N LEU A 20 7.09 9.16 -7.41
CA LEU A 20 7.93 7.96 -7.37
C LEU A 20 7.10 6.71 -7.09
N GLY A 21 6.12 6.76 -6.19
CA GLY A 21 5.20 5.64 -5.95
C GLY A 21 4.39 5.24 -7.18
N MET A 22 3.90 6.21 -7.97
CA MET A 22 3.19 5.95 -9.24
C MET A 22 4.13 5.32 -10.26
N LEU A 23 5.33 5.87 -10.44
CA LEU A 23 6.32 5.34 -11.38
C LEU A 23 6.77 3.93 -10.99
N SER A 24 7.01 3.68 -9.70
CA SER A 24 7.34 2.34 -9.20
C SER A 24 6.18 1.36 -9.39
N ALA A 25 4.93 1.76 -9.13
CA ALA A 25 3.78 0.90 -9.40
C ALA A 25 3.65 0.53 -10.89
N LEU A 26 3.80 1.50 -11.79
CA LEU A 26 3.79 1.27 -13.24
C LEU A 26 4.94 0.33 -13.66
N LEU A 27 6.15 0.59 -13.19
CA LEU A 27 7.33 -0.21 -13.50
C LEU A 27 7.16 -1.66 -13.03
N LEU A 28 6.67 -1.87 -11.81
CA LEU A 28 6.53 -3.19 -11.22
C LEU A 28 5.38 -4.00 -11.85
N PHE A 29 4.26 -3.35 -12.18
CA PHE A 29 3.20 -4.01 -12.95
C PHE A 29 3.64 -4.33 -14.38
N ALA A 30 4.43 -3.46 -15.01
CA ALA A 30 4.99 -3.73 -16.34
C ALA A 30 5.99 -4.89 -16.30
N ALA A 31 6.89 -4.92 -15.32
CA ALA A 31 7.83 -6.02 -15.13
C ALA A 31 7.12 -7.35 -14.86
N TRP A 32 6.08 -7.34 -14.01
CA TRP A 32 5.30 -8.53 -13.72
C TRP A 32 4.48 -9.01 -14.93
N PHE A 33 3.87 -8.08 -15.67
CA PHE A 33 3.20 -8.42 -16.92
C PHE A 33 4.17 -9.02 -17.94
N ALA A 34 5.36 -8.43 -18.13
CA ALA A 34 6.37 -8.94 -19.05
C ALA A 34 6.83 -10.35 -18.66
N GLU A 35 7.05 -10.60 -17.37
CA GLU A 35 7.37 -11.93 -16.84
C GLU A 35 6.27 -12.94 -17.19
N LEU A 36 5.01 -12.64 -16.89
CA LEU A 36 3.88 -13.53 -17.16
C LEU A 36 3.66 -13.75 -18.66
N ALA A 37 3.75 -12.69 -19.46
CA ALA A 37 3.60 -12.76 -20.91
C ALA A 37 4.73 -13.57 -21.56
N SER A 38 5.96 -13.50 -21.03
CA SER A 38 7.09 -14.28 -21.54
C SER A 38 6.85 -15.78 -21.46
N ARG A 39 6.07 -16.24 -20.47
CA ARG A 39 5.69 -17.66 -20.29
C ARG A 39 4.71 -18.16 -21.36
N LEU A 40 4.04 -17.25 -22.06
CA LEU A 40 3.11 -17.55 -23.16
C LEU A 40 3.80 -17.53 -24.53
N GLY A 41 5.00 -16.97 -24.61
CA GLY A 41 5.78 -16.81 -25.84
C GLY A 41 6.96 -17.77 -25.93
N PRO A 42 7.72 -17.71 -27.04
CA PRO A 42 8.88 -18.58 -27.27
C PRO A 42 10.11 -18.19 -26.43
N HIS A 43 10.13 -16.98 -25.86
CA HIS A 43 11.27 -16.46 -25.09
C HIS A 43 10.84 -16.22 -23.64
N VAL A 44 11.19 -17.15 -22.76
CA VAL A 44 10.89 -17.08 -21.33
C VAL A 44 11.92 -16.24 -20.60
N ILE A 45 11.47 -15.28 -19.80
CA ILE A 45 12.35 -14.52 -18.90
C ILE A 45 12.71 -15.40 -17.71
N THR A 46 14.00 -15.64 -17.48
CA THR A 46 14.51 -16.43 -16.35
C THR A 46 15.22 -15.53 -15.34
N PRO A 47 14.52 -15.00 -14.33
CA PRO A 47 15.13 -14.14 -13.32
C PRO A 47 16.11 -14.92 -12.43
N GLN A 48 17.10 -14.20 -11.89
CA GLN A 48 18.16 -14.74 -11.02
C GLN A 48 17.65 -15.42 -9.74
N ILE A 49 16.41 -15.15 -9.36
CA ILE A 49 15.70 -15.75 -8.21
C ILE A 49 14.27 -16.09 -8.63
N PRO A 50 13.57 -17.00 -7.93
CA PRO A 50 12.22 -17.38 -8.32
C PRO A 50 11.28 -16.18 -8.47
N ALA A 51 10.64 -16.07 -9.64
CA ALA A 51 9.85 -14.89 -10.02
C ALA A 51 8.74 -14.54 -9.01
N VAL A 52 8.09 -15.54 -8.41
CA VAL A 52 7.05 -15.35 -7.39
C VAL A 52 7.62 -14.76 -6.10
N MET A 53 8.82 -15.17 -5.70
CA MET A 53 9.49 -14.64 -4.52
C MET A 53 9.88 -13.17 -4.72
N ALA A 54 10.34 -12.85 -5.93
CA ALA A 54 10.64 -11.50 -6.35
C ALA A 54 9.40 -10.62 -6.43
N HIS A 55 8.33 -11.13 -7.04
CA HIS A 55 7.03 -10.47 -7.13
C HIS A 55 6.52 -10.08 -5.75
N ALA A 56 6.50 -11.00 -4.79
CA ALA A 56 6.02 -10.71 -3.44
C ALA A 56 6.79 -9.57 -2.77
N LEU A 57 8.14 -9.63 -2.78
CA LEU A 57 8.97 -8.59 -2.18
C LEU A 57 8.73 -7.23 -2.85
N LEU A 58 8.78 -7.19 -4.18
CA LEU A 58 8.63 -5.95 -4.94
C LEU A 58 7.24 -5.35 -4.80
N MET A 59 6.17 -6.15 -4.77
CA MET A 59 4.81 -5.63 -4.60
C MET A 59 4.57 -5.08 -3.20
N LEU A 60 5.12 -5.72 -2.16
CA LEU A 60 4.96 -5.28 -0.78
C LEU A 60 5.79 -4.02 -0.48
N TYR A 61 7.05 -3.99 -0.89
CA TYR A 61 7.98 -2.92 -0.54
C TYR A 61 8.14 -1.84 -1.63
N GLY A 62 7.98 -2.21 -2.90
CA GLY A 62 8.27 -1.31 -4.02
C GLY A 62 7.16 -0.34 -4.39
N ILE A 63 5.94 -0.53 -3.86
CA ILE A 63 4.78 0.30 -4.21
C ILE A 63 4.33 1.17 -3.03
N PHE A 64 3.76 0.55 -2.01
CA PHE A 64 3.03 1.25 -0.95
C PHE A 64 3.91 2.17 -0.08
N PRO A 65 5.14 1.79 0.30
CA PRO A 65 5.99 2.61 1.18
C PRO A 65 6.35 3.99 0.63
N LEU A 66 6.42 4.17 -0.70
CA LEU A 66 6.62 5.48 -1.32
C LEU A 66 5.40 6.39 -1.10
N PHE A 67 4.19 5.86 -1.24
CA PHE A 67 2.97 6.59 -0.87
C PHE A 67 2.88 6.85 0.64
N MET A 68 3.27 5.90 1.47
CA MET A 68 3.32 6.10 2.93
C MET A 68 4.30 7.21 3.31
N THR A 69 5.45 7.30 2.64
CA THR A 69 6.44 8.36 2.84
C THR A 69 5.84 9.74 2.54
N GLY A 70 5.22 9.90 1.36
CA GLY A 70 4.59 11.16 0.97
C GLY A 70 3.48 11.59 1.92
N PHE A 71 2.66 10.63 2.35
CA PHE A 71 1.59 10.87 3.30
C PHE A 71 2.12 11.23 4.68
N ILE A 72 3.01 10.42 5.26
CA ILE A 72 3.51 10.62 6.63
C ILE A 72 4.34 11.90 6.75
N PHE A 73 5.16 12.25 5.77
CA PHE A 73 5.92 13.51 5.82
C PHE A 73 5.05 14.75 5.58
N THR A 74 3.82 14.60 5.07
CA THR A 74 2.89 15.72 4.85
C THR A 74 1.86 15.84 5.98
N ALA A 75 1.19 14.73 6.33
CA ALA A 75 0.12 14.68 7.32
C ALA A 75 0.62 14.41 8.75
N GLY A 76 1.69 13.62 8.91
CA GLY A 76 2.27 13.27 10.20
C GLY A 76 2.66 14.49 11.04
N PRO A 77 3.41 15.48 10.50
CA PRO A 77 3.74 16.70 11.23
C PRO A 77 2.50 17.44 11.76
N ARG A 78 1.43 17.51 10.95
CA ARG A 78 0.15 18.13 11.35
C ARG A 78 -0.54 17.35 12.47
N TRP A 79 -0.53 16.02 12.41
CA TRP A 79 -1.09 15.17 13.47
C TRP A 79 -0.35 15.31 14.79
N LEU A 80 0.95 15.55 14.71
CA LEU A 80 1.85 15.61 15.84
C LEU A 80 2.10 17.04 16.32
N GLY A 81 1.56 18.06 15.65
CA GLY A 81 1.77 19.46 16.01
C GLY A 81 3.25 19.90 15.94
N VAL A 82 4.00 19.38 14.97
CA VAL A 82 5.44 19.68 14.79
C VAL A 82 5.72 20.12 13.35
N SER A 83 6.87 20.75 13.14
CA SER A 83 7.35 21.11 11.81
C SER A 83 7.64 19.87 10.94
N PRO A 84 7.43 19.94 9.61
CA PRO A 84 7.76 18.85 8.71
C PRO A 84 9.26 18.55 8.66
N PRO A 85 9.67 17.35 8.20
CA PRO A 85 11.07 17.06 7.94
C PRO A 85 11.70 18.08 6.98
N ASN A 86 13.00 18.34 7.15
CA ASN A 86 13.71 19.24 6.26
C ASN A 86 13.74 18.70 4.81
N ARG A 87 14.03 19.61 3.86
CA ARG A 87 14.03 19.31 2.42
C ARG A 87 14.93 18.16 2.04
N LEU A 88 16.13 18.12 2.61
CA LEU A 88 17.07 17.03 2.32
C LEU A 88 16.46 15.66 2.66
N ARG A 89 15.85 15.52 3.85
CA ARG A 89 15.26 14.25 4.30
C ARG A 89 14.06 13.84 3.46
N TYR A 90 13.10 14.75 3.19
CA TYR A 90 11.94 14.34 2.40
C TYR A 90 12.24 14.07 0.91
N LEU A 91 13.38 14.54 0.39
CA LEU A 91 13.84 14.20 -0.96
C LEU A 91 14.65 12.90 -0.98
N LEU A 92 15.63 12.77 -0.08
CA LEU A 92 16.52 11.60 -0.05
C LEU A 92 15.79 10.32 0.33
N THR A 93 14.86 10.36 1.30
CA THR A 93 14.13 9.16 1.75
C THR A 93 13.42 8.43 0.60
N PRO A 94 12.48 9.06 -0.14
CA PRO A 94 11.81 8.38 -1.26
C PRO A 94 12.76 8.18 -2.46
N GLY A 95 13.78 9.03 -2.65
CA GLY A 95 14.78 8.85 -3.69
C GLY A 95 15.61 7.57 -3.52
N LEU A 96 16.10 7.32 -2.29
CA LEU A 96 16.81 6.09 -1.94
C LEU A 96 15.94 4.84 -2.13
N MET A 97 14.66 4.92 -1.71
CA MET A 97 13.71 3.82 -1.90
C MET A 97 13.47 3.53 -3.38
N ALA A 98 13.22 4.56 -4.20
CA ALA A 98 13.01 4.40 -5.64
C ALA A 98 14.25 3.87 -6.36
N ALA A 99 15.44 4.38 -6.01
CA ALA A 99 16.71 3.86 -6.53
C ALA A 99 16.94 2.40 -6.12
N GLY A 100 16.59 2.06 -4.87
CA GLY A 100 16.64 0.68 -4.37
C GLY A 100 15.72 -0.26 -5.14
N VAL A 101 14.47 0.15 -5.41
CA VAL A 101 13.53 -0.62 -6.25
C VAL A 101 14.08 -0.82 -7.66
N ALA A 102 14.61 0.23 -8.29
CA ALA A 102 15.20 0.14 -9.63
C ALA A 102 16.43 -0.78 -9.66
N GLY A 103 17.33 -0.65 -8.69
CA GLY A 103 18.51 -1.50 -8.56
C GLY A 103 18.16 -2.96 -8.29
N TRP A 104 17.15 -3.21 -7.47
CA TRP A 104 16.67 -4.56 -7.20
C TRP A 104 16.03 -5.19 -8.44
N LEU A 105 15.21 -4.43 -9.18
CA LEU A 105 14.64 -4.89 -10.45
C LEU A 105 15.73 -5.19 -11.49
N ALA A 106 16.75 -4.34 -11.60
CA ALA A 106 17.91 -4.59 -12.45
C ALA A 106 18.66 -5.85 -12.02
N GLY A 107 18.77 -6.12 -10.71
CA GLY A 107 19.38 -7.33 -10.17
C GLY A 107 18.71 -8.64 -10.57
N LEU A 108 17.42 -8.62 -10.95
CA LEU A 108 16.76 -9.80 -11.52
C LEU A 108 17.39 -10.26 -12.84
N ALA A 109 18.06 -9.37 -13.57
CA ALA A 109 18.82 -9.69 -14.78
C ALA A 109 20.33 -9.69 -14.52
N LEU A 110 20.85 -8.71 -13.77
CA LEU A 110 22.28 -8.44 -13.61
C LEU A 110 22.97 -9.23 -12.48
N GLY A 111 22.21 -9.94 -11.63
CA GLY A 111 22.77 -10.84 -10.62
C GLY A 111 22.68 -10.34 -9.17
N LYS A 112 23.18 -11.18 -8.26
CA LYS A 112 23.03 -11.05 -6.80
C LYS A 112 23.61 -9.76 -6.21
N SER A 113 24.72 -9.25 -6.76
CA SER A 113 25.34 -7.99 -6.30
C SER A 113 24.40 -6.80 -6.45
N TRP A 114 23.69 -6.70 -7.58
CA TRP A 114 22.68 -5.68 -7.85
C TRP A 114 21.44 -5.84 -6.95
N LEU A 115 21.00 -7.08 -6.70
CA LEU A 115 19.91 -7.34 -5.75
C LEU A 115 20.25 -6.82 -4.34
N LEU A 116 21.46 -7.12 -3.85
CA LEU A 116 21.93 -6.68 -2.54
C LEU A 116 22.13 -5.16 -2.47
N ALA A 117 22.71 -4.55 -3.50
CA ALA A 117 22.88 -3.10 -3.58
C ALA A 117 21.52 -2.38 -3.60
N GLY A 118 20.57 -2.87 -4.40
CA GLY A 118 19.20 -2.35 -4.44
C GLY A 118 18.49 -2.47 -3.09
N LEU A 119 18.62 -3.63 -2.43
CA LEU A 119 18.04 -3.84 -1.09
C LEU A 119 18.66 -2.91 -0.04
N LEU A 120 19.98 -2.69 -0.10
CA LEU A 120 20.68 -1.78 0.83
C LEU A 120 20.19 -0.34 0.65
N LEU A 121 20.13 0.17 -0.58
CA LEU A 121 19.60 1.51 -0.87
C LEU A 121 18.16 1.66 -0.40
N TYR A 122 17.32 0.65 -0.69
CA TYR A 122 15.94 0.62 -0.22
C TYR A 122 15.87 0.66 1.31
N GLY A 123 16.64 -0.20 1.98
CA GLY A 123 16.69 -0.29 3.43
C GLY A 123 17.15 1.00 4.10
N LEU A 124 18.15 1.70 3.53
CA LEU A 124 18.58 3.02 4.01
C LEU A 124 17.46 4.06 3.88
N GLY A 125 16.73 4.06 2.76
CA GLY A 125 15.55 4.91 2.57
C GLY A 125 14.44 4.60 3.59
N PHE A 126 14.11 3.32 3.76
CA PHE A 126 13.06 2.88 4.69
C PHE A 126 13.43 3.10 6.16
N ALA A 127 14.69 2.90 6.54
CA ALA A 127 15.22 3.24 7.86
C ALA A 127 15.16 4.75 8.11
N SER A 128 15.51 5.56 7.09
CA SER A 128 15.37 7.02 7.17
C SER A 128 13.92 7.46 7.38
N LEU A 129 12.95 6.86 6.67
CA LEU A 129 11.51 7.08 6.91
C LEU A 129 11.14 6.80 8.38
N THR A 130 11.53 5.61 8.86
CA THR A 130 11.20 5.13 10.21
C THR A 130 11.78 6.04 11.29
N LEU A 131 13.08 6.35 11.20
CA LEU A 131 13.79 7.20 12.15
C LEU A 131 13.30 8.66 12.12
N CYS A 132 13.02 9.20 10.93
CA CYS A 132 12.44 10.54 10.83
C CYS A 132 11.08 10.59 11.51
N PHE A 133 10.21 9.61 11.26
CA PHE A 133 8.88 9.57 11.87
C PHE A 133 8.93 9.39 13.39
N ALA A 134 9.83 8.52 13.90
CA ALA A 134 10.11 8.40 15.33
C ALA A 134 10.52 9.75 15.94
N GLY A 135 11.41 10.49 15.27
CA GLY A 135 11.83 11.82 15.69
C GLY A 135 10.68 12.84 15.73
N LEU A 136 9.71 12.77 14.80
CA LEU A 136 8.51 13.61 14.84
C LEU A 136 7.63 13.29 16.05
N ILE A 137 7.45 12.00 16.37
CA ILE A 137 6.64 11.55 17.51
C ILE A 137 7.29 11.99 18.84
N TRP A 138 8.62 11.86 18.92
CA TRP A 138 9.39 12.26 20.09
C TRP A 138 9.23 13.74 20.42
N ARG A 139 9.28 14.60 19.40
CA ARG A 139 9.16 16.06 19.54
C ARG A 139 7.72 16.54 19.68
N SER A 140 6.74 15.66 19.54
CA SER A 140 5.33 16.03 19.48
C SER A 140 4.82 16.54 20.83
N PRO A 141 4.24 17.75 20.89
CA PRO A 141 3.55 18.24 22.08
C PRO A 141 2.15 17.62 22.25
N GLN A 142 1.66 16.84 21.27
CA GLN A 142 0.30 16.33 21.29
C GLN A 142 0.15 15.24 22.38
N PRO A 143 -0.91 15.30 23.21
CA PRO A 143 -1.11 14.31 24.27
C PRO A 143 -1.44 12.93 23.70
N ASP A 144 -2.23 12.86 22.62
CA ASP A 144 -2.57 11.60 21.95
C ASP A 144 -1.68 11.35 20.73
N ARG A 145 -0.77 10.38 20.89
CA ARG A 145 0.16 9.91 19.84
C ARG A 145 -0.10 8.46 19.42
N ARG A 146 -1.22 7.85 19.85
CA ARG A 146 -1.47 6.40 19.72
C ARG A 146 -1.40 5.91 18.28
N HIS A 147 -2.10 6.57 17.34
CA HIS A 147 -2.04 6.20 15.92
C HIS A 147 -0.62 6.30 15.36
N ALA A 148 0.14 7.32 15.76
CA ALA A 148 1.51 7.50 15.28
C ALA A 148 2.45 6.42 15.84
N LEU A 149 2.30 6.04 17.11
CA LEU A 149 3.06 4.95 17.73
C LEU A 149 2.76 3.60 17.08
N VAL A 150 1.51 3.31 16.75
CA VAL A 150 1.14 2.08 16.03
C VAL A 150 1.74 2.06 14.62
N VAL A 151 1.69 3.17 13.88
CA VAL A 151 2.36 3.27 12.57
C VAL A 151 3.87 3.11 12.70
N LEU A 152 4.48 3.69 13.73
CA LEU A 152 5.92 3.51 13.98
C LEU A 152 6.27 2.05 14.29
N ALA A 153 5.49 1.36 15.14
CA ALA A 153 5.69 -0.05 15.43
C ALA A 153 5.62 -0.89 14.14
N ALA A 154 4.64 -0.61 13.28
CA ALA A 154 4.50 -1.26 11.98
C ALA A 154 5.69 -0.96 11.04
N PHE A 155 6.23 0.27 11.04
CA PHE A 155 7.46 0.60 10.30
C PHE A 155 8.68 -0.15 10.84
N VAL A 156 8.82 -0.31 12.16
CA VAL A 156 9.90 -1.10 12.75
C VAL A 156 9.81 -2.57 12.31
N LEU A 157 8.62 -3.17 12.32
CA LEU A 157 8.39 -4.52 11.79
C LEU A 157 8.67 -4.61 10.29
N GLY A 158 8.31 -3.57 9.53
CA GLY A 158 8.63 -3.46 8.11
C GLY A 158 10.14 -3.45 7.85
N LEU A 159 10.91 -2.74 8.68
CA LEU A 159 12.37 -2.71 8.59
C LEU A 159 12.98 -4.06 8.99
N ALA A 160 12.43 -4.74 10.00
CA ALA A 160 12.82 -6.11 10.34
C ALA A 160 12.57 -7.08 9.16
N GLY A 161 11.48 -6.89 8.41
CA GLY A 161 11.24 -7.64 7.17
C GLY A 161 12.27 -7.35 6.06
N VAL A 162 12.75 -6.10 5.92
CA VAL A 162 13.85 -5.77 4.99
C VAL A 162 15.14 -6.47 5.40
N VAL A 163 15.45 -6.54 6.71
CA VAL A 163 16.60 -7.30 7.21
C VAL A 163 16.44 -8.79 6.89
N ALA A 164 15.27 -9.37 7.12
CA ALA A 164 14.97 -10.75 6.76
C ALA A 164 15.13 -11.00 5.24
N ALA A 165 14.75 -10.04 4.39
CA ALA A 165 15.01 -10.11 2.95
C ALA A 165 16.52 -10.19 2.65
N GLY A 166 17.34 -9.44 3.38
CA GLY A 166 18.79 -9.48 3.28
C GLY A 166 19.34 -10.85 3.69
N CYS A 167 18.92 -11.36 4.85
CA CYS A 167 19.27 -12.70 5.32
C CYS A 167 18.90 -13.77 4.29
N TRP A 168 17.72 -13.68 3.68
CA TRP A 168 17.30 -14.57 2.59
C TRP A 168 18.24 -14.48 1.39
N LEU A 169 18.52 -13.29 0.88
CA LEU A 169 19.41 -13.13 -0.28
C LEU A 169 20.83 -13.64 0.03
N PHE A 170 21.38 -13.36 1.21
CA PHE A 170 22.72 -13.81 1.58
C PHE A 170 22.79 -15.34 1.73
N SER A 171 21.90 -15.92 2.52
CA SER A 171 21.95 -17.35 2.90
C SER A 171 21.29 -18.30 1.90
N GLY A 172 20.38 -17.81 1.05
CA GLY A 172 19.51 -18.66 0.22
C GLY A 172 18.41 -19.38 0.98
N ASN A 173 18.30 -19.20 2.31
CA ASN A 173 17.32 -19.91 3.12
C ASN A 173 15.91 -19.31 2.97
N GLY A 174 14.98 -20.08 2.41
CA GLY A 174 13.59 -19.69 2.17
C GLY A 174 12.78 -19.33 3.43
N ALA A 175 13.19 -19.78 4.62
CA ALA A 175 12.53 -19.40 5.88
C ALA A 175 12.60 -17.88 6.12
N TYR A 176 13.72 -17.24 5.79
CA TYR A 176 13.85 -15.79 5.89
C TYR A 176 12.96 -15.04 4.89
N TRP A 177 12.66 -15.64 3.73
CA TRP A 177 11.69 -15.06 2.79
C TRP A 177 10.26 -15.12 3.34
N LEU A 178 9.88 -16.23 3.99
CA LEU A 178 8.57 -16.35 4.67
C LEU A 178 8.45 -15.32 5.80
N ILE A 179 9.49 -15.17 6.63
CA ILE A 179 9.54 -14.16 7.69
C ILE A 179 9.41 -12.75 7.09
N MET A 180 10.16 -12.44 6.03
CA MET A 180 10.06 -11.16 5.33
C MET A 180 8.63 -10.91 4.84
N ARG A 181 8.02 -11.87 4.14
CA ARG A 181 6.67 -11.76 3.58
C ARG A 181 5.65 -11.45 4.68
N ASP A 182 5.70 -12.20 5.79
CA ASP A 182 4.70 -12.09 6.86
C ASP A 182 4.90 -10.82 7.69
N LEU A 183 6.15 -10.42 7.96
CA LEU A 183 6.44 -9.12 8.58
C LEU A 183 5.98 -7.96 7.69
N ALA A 184 6.27 -8.02 6.39
CA ALA A 184 5.91 -6.98 5.43
C ALA A 184 4.39 -6.82 5.31
N LEU A 185 3.64 -7.93 5.25
CA LEU A 185 2.20 -7.89 5.08
C LEU A 185 1.45 -7.65 6.39
N TRP A 186 1.65 -8.53 7.37
CA TRP A 186 0.86 -8.61 8.61
C TRP A 186 1.43 -7.76 9.73
N GLY A 187 2.75 -7.62 9.79
CA GLY A 187 3.43 -6.76 10.75
C GLY A 187 3.43 -5.28 10.34
N PHE A 188 3.51 -5.01 9.04
CA PHE A 188 3.77 -3.68 8.50
C PHE A 188 2.59 -3.11 7.70
N LEU A 189 2.37 -3.56 6.46
CA LEU A 189 1.45 -2.89 5.54
C LEU A 189 0.02 -2.85 6.10
N LEU A 190 -0.53 -4.01 6.47
CA LEU A 190 -1.91 -4.07 6.95
C LEU A 190 -2.11 -3.20 8.20
N PRO A 191 -1.27 -3.27 9.25
CA PRO A 191 -1.35 -2.36 10.40
C PRO A 191 -1.27 -0.87 10.05
N VAL A 192 -0.40 -0.46 9.11
CA VAL A 192 -0.35 0.95 8.68
C VAL A 192 -1.66 1.36 8.01
N PHE A 193 -2.16 0.58 7.05
CA PHE A 193 -3.42 0.88 6.37
C PHE A 193 -4.59 0.93 7.35
N LEU A 194 -4.70 -0.05 8.26
CA LEU A 194 -5.76 -0.10 9.28
C LEU A 194 -5.71 1.10 10.22
N THR A 195 -4.51 1.49 10.66
CA THR A 195 -4.34 2.64 11.56
C THR A 195 -4.71 3.96 10.89
N VAL A 196 -4.31 4.14 9.63
CA VAL A 196 -4.69 5.31 8.83
C VAL A 196 -6.20 5.31 8.58
N CYS A 197 -6.79 4.17 8.23
CA CYS A 197 -8.23 4.05 8.03
C CYS A 197 -9.02 4.39 9.30
N HIS A 198 -8.63 3.82 10.43
CA HIS A 198 -9.23 4.07 11.74
C HIS A 198 -9.25 5.56 12.11
N ARG A 199 -8.21 6.31 11.72
CA ARG A 199 -8.13 7.76 11.97
C ARG A 199 -8.91 8.57 10.94
N MET A 200 -8.78 8.23 9.66
CA MET A 200 -9.17 9.10 8.55
C MET A 200 -10.57 8.81 8.00
N LEU A 201 -10.98 7.54 7.86
CA LEU A 201 -12.31 7.21 7.30
C LEU A 201 -13.46 7.76 8.15
N PRO A 202 -13.45 7.58 9.49
CA PRO A 202 -14.47 8.17 10.36
C PRO A 202 -14.48 9.70 10.30
N PHE A 203 -13.28 10.32 10.35
CA PHE A 203 -13.12 11.77 10.25
C PHE A 203 -13.70 12.31 8.93
N PHE A 204 -13.31 11.72 7.80
CA PHE A 204 -13.80 12.12 6.50
C PHE A 204 -15.31 11.91 6.33
N THR A 205 -15.86 10.88 6.95
CA THR A 205 -17.29 10.62 6.93
C THR A 205 -18.03 11.70 7.70
N SER A 206 -17.60 12.02 8.93
CA SER A 206 -18.24 13.07 9.74
C SER A 206 -18.08 14.48 9.16
N SER A 207 -17.01 14.75 8.42
CA SER A 207 -16.82 16.05 7.76
C SER A 207 -17.72 16.26 6.54
N VAL A 208 -18.25 15.18 5.95
CA VAL A 208 -19.05 15.22 4.71
C VAL A 208 -20.52 14.91 4.96
N LEU A 209 -20.82 14.09 5.98
CA LEU A 209 -22.17 13.68 6.35
C LEU A 209 -22.51 14.27 7.74
N PRO A 210 -23.28 15.37 7.81
CA PRO A 210 -23.52 16.12 9.05
C PRO A 210 -24.12 15.27 10.18
N ASP A 211 -24.99 14.31 9.84
CA ASP A 211 -25.71 13.49 10.81
C ASP A 211 -24.88 12.32 11.38
N ARG A 212 -23.58 12.26 11.09
CA ARG A 212 -22.71 11.17 11.54
C ARG A 212 -21.53 11.68 12.35
N GLN A 213 -21.48 11.25 13.61
CA GLN A 213 -20.30 11.40 14.44
C GLN A 213 -19.22 10.38 14.10
N ALA A 214 -17.95 10.76 14.25
CA ALA A 214 -16.80 9.88 14.02
C ALA A 214 -16.72 8.78 15.08
N TRP A 215 -17.16 7.57 14.73
CA TRP A 215 -17.03 6.38 15.60
C TRP A 215 -15.69 5.67 15.36
N ARG A 216 -14.80 5.74 16.35
CA ARG A 216 -13.43 5.16 16.27
C ARG A 216 -12.85 4.81 17.66
N PRO A 217 -13.51 3.94 18.45
CA PRO A 217 -13.02 3.58 19.77
C PRO A 217 -11.66 2.86 19.69
N TYR A 218 -10.74 3.11 20.62
CA TYR A 218 -9.38 2.55 20.53
C TYR A 218 -9.31 1.03 20.62
N TRP A 219 -10.31 0.36 21.21
CA TRP A 219 -10.38 -1.10 21.18
C TRP A 219 -10.51 -1.63 19.74
N LEU A 220 -11.15 -0.88 18.84
CA LEU A 220 -11.29 -1.26 17.43
C LEU A 220 -9.92 -1.26 16.76
N LEU A 221 -9.11 -0.21 16.99
CA LEU A 221 -7.73 -0.17 16.50
C LEU A 221 -6.90 -1.35 17.03
N ALA A 222 -7.00 -1.61 18.33
CA ALA A 222 -6.28 -2.73 18.96
C ALA A 222 -6.72 -4.09 18.38
N ALA A 223 -8.03 -4.30 18.17
CA ALA A 223 -8.55 -5.53 17.59
C ALA A 223 -8.12 -5.72 16.12
N MET A 224 -8.18 -4.65 15.31
CA MET A 224 -7.76 -4.71 13.91
C MET A 224 -6.25 -5.00 13.77
N VAL A 225 -5.40 -4.30 14.52
CA VAL A 225 -3.94 -4.46 14.46
C VAL A 225 -3.49 -5.75 15.15
N GLY A 226 -4.03 -6.04 16.33
CA GLY A 226 -3.76 -7.26 17.07
C GLY A 226 -4.20 -8.51 16.30
N GLY A 227 -5.35 -8.45 15.61
CA GLY A 227 -5.80 -9.53 14.74
C GLY A 227 -4.90 -9.73 13.51
N SER A 228 -4.40 -8.64 12.90
CA SER A 228 -3.39 -8.73 11.83
C SER A 228 -2.13 -9.45 12.32
N TRP A 229 -1.62 -9.08 13.49
CA TRP A 229 -0.44 -9.73 14.08
C TRP A 229 -0.71 -11.19 14.47
N LEU A 230 -1.86 -11.47 15.07
CA LEU A 230 -2.25 -12.83 15.44
C LEU A 230 -2.34 -13.73 14.19
N HIS A 231 -2.97 -13.25 13.12
CA HIS A 231 -3.00 -13.97 11.84
C HIS A 231 -1.59 -14.30 11.35
N GLY A 232 -0.70 -13.30 11.28
CA GLY A 232 0.68 -13.50 10.83
C GLY A 232 1.47 -14.46 11.73
N LEU A 233 1.29 -14.41 13.05
CA LEU A 233 1.92 -15.32 14.00
C LEU A 233 1.42 -16.76 13.85
N LEU A 234 0.12 -16.96 13.62
CA LEU A 234 -0.45 -18.29 13.37
C LEU A 234 0.12 -18.88 12.07
N LEU A 235 0.24 -18.09 11.00
CA LEU A 235 0.87 -18.53 9.75
C LEU A 235 2.35 -18.92 9.95
N LEU A 236 3.14 -18.09 10.62
CA LEU A 236 4.55 -18.36 10.88
C LEU A 236 4.77 -19.60 11.75
N SER A 237 3.86 -19.85 12.69
CA SER A 237 3.88 -21.03 13.56
C SER A 237 3.21 -22.25 12.92
N GLN A 238 2.75 -22.16 11.67
CA GLN A 238 2.07 -23.25 10.95
C GLN A 238 0.76 -23.74 11.63
N HIS A 239 0.10 -22.86 12.36
CA HIS A 239 -1.21 -23.11 12.97
C HIS A 239 -2.33 -22.53 12.11
N SER A 240 -3.55 -23.06 12.28
CA SER A 240 -4.74 -22.51 11.61
C SER A 240 -4.97 -21.06 12.03
N SER A 241 -5.10 -20.16 11.04
CA SER A 241 -5.40 -18.74 11.26
C SER A 241 -6.88 -18.46 11.53
N LEU A 242 -7.74 -19.49 11.52
CA LEU A 242 -9.20 -19.35 11.65
C LEU A 242 -9.63 -18.60 12.91
N LEU A 243 -8.89 -18.77 14.02
CA LEU A 243 -9.14 -18.07 15.28
C LEU A 243 -8.96 -16.54 15.17
N ALA A 244 -8.14 -16.08 14.23
CA ALA A 244 -8.02 -14.66 13.90
C ALA A 244 -9.01 -14.26 12.80
N ASP A 245 -9.16 -15.10 11.77
CA ASP A 245 -9.83 -14.72 10.52
C ASP A 245 -11.33 -14.56 10.65
N LEU A 246 -11.99 -15.46 11.37
CA LEU A 246 -13.44 -15.40 11.53
C LEU A 246 -13.88 -14.16 12.32
N PRO A 247 -13.28 -13.84 13.50
CA PRO A 247 -13.54 -12.57 14.18
C PRO A 247 -13.22 -11.35 13.33
N LEU A 248 -12.12 -11.35 12.57
CA LEU A 248 -11.75 -10.23 11.70
C LEU A 248 -12.77 -10.01 10.57
N THR A 249 -13.29 -11.09 9.98
CA THR A 249 -14.35 -11.03 8.97
C THR A 249 -15.56 -10.26 9.49
N LEU A 250 -16.06 -10.65 10.67
CA LEU A 250 -17.20 -10.01 11.31
C LEU A 250 -16.89 -8.57 11.71
N LEU A 251 -15.70 -8.32 12.27
CA LEU A 251 -15.26 -6.99 12.68
C LEU A 251 -15.18 -6.03 11.49
N PHE A 252 -14.61 -6.45 10.37
CA PHE A 252 -14.48 -5.60 9.17
C PHE A 252 -15.83 -5.38 8.49
N GLY A 253 -16.70 -6.39 8.45
CA GLY A 253 -18.08 -6.24 7.97
C GLY A 253 -18.86 -5.21 8.80
N TYR A 254 -18.85 -5.39 10.12
CA TYR A 254 -19.49 -4.46 11.07
C TYR A 254 -18.91 -3.04 10.96
N THR A 255 -17.58 -2.92 10.91
CA THR A 255 -16.90 -1.61 10.81
C THR A 255 -17.25 -0.89 9.51
N SER A 256 -17.32 -1.62 8.39
CA SER A 256 -17.71 -1.06 7.08
C SER A 256 -19.13 -0.50 7.12
N TRP A 257 -20.06 -1.23 7.72
CA TRP A 257 -21.42 -0.73 7.96
C TRP A 257 -21.44 0.47 8.90
N ARG A 258 -20.78 0.38 10.06
CA ARG A 258 -20.80 1.38 11.13
C ARG A 258 -20.15 2.70 10.72
N TRP A 259 -19.11 2.65 9.90
CA TRP A 259 -18.47 3.83 9.31
C TRP A 259 -19.27 4.45 8.16
N GLY A 260 -20.31 3.78 7.67
CA GLY A 260 -21.25 4.37 6.71
C GLY A 260 -20.92 4.09 5.25
N LEU A 261 -20.57 2.85 4.91
CA LEU A 261 -20.38 2.39 3.53
C LEU A 261 -21.54 2.80 2.59
N LEU A 262 -22.80 2.57 3.00
CA LEU A 262 -23.96 2.90 2.16
C LEU A 262 -24.20 4.41 2.07
N PRO A 263 -24.24 5.18 3.18
CA PRO A 263 -24.43 6.63 3.10
C PRO A 263 -23.32 7.38 2.36
N ALA A 264 -22.08 6.86 2.41
CA ALA A 264 -20.94 7.43 1.69
C ALA A 264 -21.13 7.48 0.17
N ARG A 265 -22.03 6.66 -0.40
CA ARG A 265 -22.32 6.63 -1.85
C ARG A 265 -22.71 7.99 -2.44
N LYS A 266 -23.23 8.91 -1.61
CA LYS A 266 -23.59 10.27 -2.01
C LYS A 266 -22.39 11.08 -2.52
N VAL A 267 -21.18 10.76 -2.06
CA VAL A 267 -19.94 11.44 -2.44
C VAL A 267 -18.94 10.42 -2.94
N LYS A 268 -18.73 10.39 -4.27
CA LYS A 268 -17.87 9.39 -4.94
C LYS A 268 -16.50 9.24 -4.28
N LEU A 269 -15.81 10.34 -4.01
CA LEU A 269 -14.48 10.32 -3.42
C LEU A 269 -14.46 9.73 -1.99
N LEU A 270 -15.54 9.91 -1.23
CA LEU A 270 -15.70 9.26 0.07
C LEU A 270 -16.02 7.78 -0.10
N TRP A 271 -16.92 7.44 -1.03
CA TRP A 271 -17.29 6.05 -1.29
C TRP A 271 -16.13 5.19 -1.79
N MET A 272 -15.20 5.77 -2.57
CA MET A 272 -13.94 5.11 -2.93
C MET A 272 -13.16 4.63 -1.70
N LEU A 273 -13.14 5.39 -0.60
CA LEU A 273 -12.45 4.93 0.62
C LEU A 273 -13.19 3.76 1.29
N HIS A 274 -14.52 3.85 1.34
CA HIS A 274 -15.33 2.81 1.99
C HIS A 274 -15.38 1.50 1.18
N LEU A 275 -15.51 1.57 -0.14
CA LEU A 275 -15.45 0.40 -1.02
C LEU A 275 -14.10 -0.31 -0.91
N SER A 276 -13.01 0.45 -0.84
CA SER A 276 -11.68 -0.11 -0.61
C SER A 276 -11.63 -0.84 0.73
N PHE A 277 -12.08 -0.22 1.83
CA PHE A 277 -12.07 -0.85 3.15
C PHE A 277 -12.95 -2.12 3.22
N ALA A 278 -14.08 -2.16 2.50
CA ALA A 278 -14.97 -3.32 2.48
C ALA A 278 -14.31 -4.61 1.97
N TRP A 279 -13.24 -4.52 1.18
CA TRP A 279 -12.45 -5.69 0.77
C TRP A 279 -11.84 -6.46 1.93
N LEU A 280 -11.61 -5.84 3.09
CA LEU A 280 -11.10 -6.56 4.26
C LEU A 280 -12.09 -7.63 4.76
N ALA A 281 -13.39 -7.33 4.74
CA ALA A 281 -14.40 -8.34 5.09
C ALA A 281 -14.41 -9.49 4.08
N VAL A 282 -14.26 -9.19 2.79
CA VAL A 282 -14.14 -10.22 1.74
C VAL A 282 -12.87 -11.06 1.93
N ALA A 283 -11.72 -10.41 2.12
CA ALA A 283 -10.44 -11.09 2.25
C ALA A 283 -10.38 -12.02 3.47
N PHE A 284 -10.76 -11.53 4.65
CA PHE A 284 -10.79 -12.37 5.85
C PHE A 284 -11.90 -13.41 5.79
N GLY A 285 -13.00 -13.13 5.09
CA GLY A 285 -14.03 -14.12 4.79
C GLY A 285 -13.46 -15.27 3.95
N LEU A 286 -12.67 -14.97 2.91
CA LEU A 286 -11.98 -15.98 2.12
C LEU A 286 -10.95 -16.75 2.95
N TYR A 287 -10.18 -16.10 3.83
CA TYR A 287 -9.29 -16.81 4.77
C TYR A 287 -10.07 -17.74 5.71
N SER A 288 -11.20 -17.29 6.24
CA SER A 288 -12.06 -18.09 7.11
C SER A 288 -12.62 -19.32 6.37
N VAL A 289 -13.06 -19.14 5.12
CA VAL A 289 -13.52 -20.25 4.27
C VAL A 289 -12.36 -21.22 3.97
N ALA A 290 -11.15 -20.73 3.67
CA ALA A 290 -9.99 -21.60 3.48
C ALA A 290 -9.65 -22.41 4.75
N GLY A 291 -9.79 -21.81 5.93
CA GLY A 291 -9.57 -22.48 7.20
C GLY A 291 -10.65 -23.52 7.56
N LEU A 292 -11.91 -23.27 7.20
CA LEU A 292 -13.04 -24.18 7.44
C LEU A 292 -13.12 -25.30 6.39
N LEU A 293 -12.80 -24.98 5.13
CA LEU A 293 -12.97 -25.84 3.97
C LEU A 293 -11.67 -25.89 3.15
N PRO A 294 -10.59 -26.50 3.67
CA PRO A 294 -9.29 -26.52 3.02
C PRO A 294 -9.33 -27.19 1.63
N ALA A 295 -10.30 -28.10 1.40
CA ALA A 295 -10.52 -28.77 0.13
C ALA A 295 -10.90 -27.82 -1.04
N LEU A 296 -11.39 -26.60 -0.75
CA LEU A 296 -11.69 -25.62 -1.79
C LEU A 296 -10.44 -25.00 -2.42
N ALA A 297 -9.25 -25.20 -1.83
CA ALA A 297 -7.97 -24.79 -2.37
C ALA A 297 -7.95 -23.33 -2.89
N LEU A 298 -8.39 -22.37 -2.06
CA LEU A 298 -8.52 -20.95 -2.43
C LEU A 298 -7.20 -20.24 -2.79
N GLY A 299 -6.07 -20.96 -2.75
CA GLY A 299 -4.77 -20.45 -3.18
C GLY A 299 -4.39 -19.14 -2.49
N LEU A 300 -4.07 -18.13 -3.30
CA LEU A 300 -3.69 -16.79 -2.85
C LEU A 300 -4.84 -15.79 -3.03
N ALA A 301 -6.07 -16.23 -3.24
CA ALA A 301 -7.22 -15.36 -3.45
C ALA A 301 -7.48 -14.44 -2.24
N PRO A 302 -7.45 -14.93 -0.97
CA PRO A 302 -7.58 -14.05 0.19
C PRO A 302 -6.46 -12.99 0.24
N LEU A 303 -5.23 -13.36 -0.11
CA LEU A 303 -4.08 -12.45 -0.14
C LEU A 303 -4.28 -11.34 -1.18
N HIS A 304 -4.70 -11.68 -2.40
CA HIS A 304 -4.93 -10.68 -3.46
C HIS A 304 -6.14 -9.79 -3.19
N ALA A 305 -7.15 -10.29 -2.46
CA ALA A 305 -8.24 -9.47 -1.96
C ALA A 305 -7.73 -8.36 -1.00
N ILE A 306 -6.69 -8.63 -0.20
CA ILE A 306 -6.01 -7.59 0.61
C ILE A 306 -5.12 -6.70 -0.28
N THR A 307 -4.20 -7.28 -1.04
CA THR A 307 -3.13 -6.50 -1.69
C THR A 307 -3.62 -5.68 -2.89
N VAL A 308 -4.53 -6.23 -3.70
CA VAL A 308 -5.12 -5.52 -4.85
C VAL A 308 -6.46 -4.92 -4.45
N GLY A 309 -7.35 -5.72 -3.86
CA GLY A 309 -8.68 -5.29 -3.48
C GLY A 309 -8.67 -4.16 -2.45
N PHE A 310 -7.95 -4.32 -1.34
CA PHE A 310 -7.85 -3.29 -0.31
C PHE A 310 -6.72 -2.29 -0.57
N PHE A 311 -5.44 -2.69 -0.53
CA PHE A 311 -4.33 -1.74 -0.53
C PHE A 311 -4.26 -0.90 -1.80
N MET A 312 -4.30 -1.52 -2.99
CA MET A 312 -4.18 -0.78 -4.25
C MET A 312 -5.35 0.18 -4.45
N THR A 313 -6.59 -0.28 -4.28
CA THR A 313 -7.75 0.61 -4.44
C THR A 313 -7.77 1.70 -3.35
N MET A 314 -7.36 1.39 -2.12
CA MET A 314 -7.26 2.37 -1.03
C MET A 314 -6.21 3.44 -1.34
N VAL A 315 -5.04 3.06 -1.86
CA VAL A 315 -4.02 4.02 -2.31
C VAL A 315 -4.58 4.94 -3.38
N ILE A 316 -5.23 4.39 -4.41
CA ILE A 316 -5.83 5.19 -5.48
C ILE A 316 -6.83 6.20 -4.89
N ALA A 317 -7.73 5.76 -4.00
CA ALA A 317 -8.71 6.62 -3.37
C ALA A 317 -8.05 7.72 -2.51
N PHE A 318 -7.12 7.32 -1.64
CA PHE A 318 -6.51 8.20 -0.66
C PHE A 318 -5.55 9.20 -1.31
N VAL A 319 -4.66 8.73 -2.19
CA VAL A 319 -3.70 9.58 -2.90
C VAL A 319 -4.45 10.55 -3.81
N SER A 320 -5.48 10.13 -4.54
CA SER A 320 -6.27 11.07 -5.36
C SER A 320 -6.90 12.18 -4.51
N ARG A 321 -7.44 11.85 -3.34
CA ARG A 321 -7.98 12.84 -2.40
C ARG A 321 -6.91 13.81 -1.90
N VAL A 322 -5.76 13.29 -1.47
CA VAL A 322 -4.65 14.10 -0.96
C VAL A 322 -4.13 15.01 -2.07
N THR A 323 -3.92 14.49 -3.27
CA THR A 323 -3.46 15.27 -4.42
C THR A 323 -4.44 16.38 -4.77
N LEU A 324 -5.74 16.11 -4.90
CA LEU A 324 -6.74 17.15 -5.17
C LEU A 324 -6.72 18.25 -4.09
N GLY A 325 -6.79 17.86 -2.81
CA GLY A 325 -6.82 18.82 -1.71
C GLY A 325 -5.53 19.62 -1.55
N HIS A 326 -4.37 19.01 -1.79
CA HIS A 326 -3.08 19.68 -1.72
C HIS A 326 -2.72 20.44 -3.01
N SER A 327 -3.43 20.22 -4.10
CA SER A 327 -3.36 21.04 -5.32
C SER A 327 -4.35 22.22 -5.32
N GLY A 328 -5.16 22.39 -4.27
CA GLY A 328 -6.18 23.44 -4.20
C GLY A 328 -7.39 23.20 -5.11
N LEU A 329 -7.62 21.95 -5.52
CA LEU A 329 -8.73 21.57 -6.39
C LEU A 329 -9.94 21.10 -5.57
N PRO A 330 -11.16 21.16 -6.13
CA PRO A 330 -12.34 20.59 -5.49
C PRO A 330 -12.16 19.11 -5.16
N LEU A 331 -12.58 18.70 -3.96
CA LEU A 331 -12.51 17.31 -3.49
C LEU A 331 -13.61 16.42 -4.10
N GLN A 332 -13.63 16.35 -5.43
CA GLN A 332 -14.62 15.60 -6.20
C GLN A 332 -13.93 14.62 -7.15
N ALA A 333 -14.43 13.38 -7.17
CA ALA A 333 -13.96 12.39 -8.14
C ALA A 333 -14.72 12.58 -9.47
N GLY A 334 -14.04 13.13 -10.46
CA GLY A 334 -14.56 13.23 -11.83
C GLY A 334 -14.81 11.85 -12.45
N SER A 335 -15.58 11.81 -13.55
CA SER A 335 -16.01 10.55 -14.19
C SER A 335 -14.85 9.66 -14.63
N TRP A 336 -13.73 10.24 -15.06
CA TRP A 336 -12.53 9.47 -15.43
C TRP A 336 -11.92 8.75 -14.23
N LEU A 337 -11.64 9.47 -13.14
CA LEU A 337 -11.07 8.91 -11.91
C LEU A 337 -11.96 7.78 -11.37
N TRP A 338 -13.28 8.00 -11.39
CA TRP A 338 -14.25 6.99 -10.96
C TRP A 338 -14.20 5.72 -11.81
N ARG A 339 -14.14 5.84 -13.15
CA ARG A 339 -14.02 4.67 -14.05
C ARG A 339 -12.71 3.92 -13.83
N VAL A 340 -11.59 4.62 -13.71
CA VAL A 340 -10.29 3.98 -13.46
C VAL A 340 -10.31 3.26 -12.11
N TYR A 341 -10.89 3.86 -11.08
CA TYR A 341 -11.06 3.23 -9.78
C TYR A 341 -11.90 1.94 -9.86
N LEU A 342 -13.03 1.96 -10.57
CA LEU A 342 -13.84 0.75 -10.81
C LEU A 342 -13.09 -0.29 -11.64
N ALA A 343 -12.27 0.12 -12.61
CA ALA A 343 -11.44 -0.80 -13.37
C ALA A 343 -10.42 -1.54 -12.47
N VAL A 344 -9.85 -0.87 -11.46
CA VAL A 344 -8.95 -1.53 -10.50
C VAL A 344 -9.70 -2.50 -9.58
N HIS A 345 -10.96 -2.21 -9.22
CA HIS A 345 -11.82 -3.19 -8.55
C HIS A 345 -12.09 -4.42 -9.43
N ALA A 346 -12.34 -4.22 -10.73
CA ALA A 346 -12.49 -5.32 -11.67
C ALA A 346 -11.20 -6.14 -11.77
N VAL A 347 -10.02 -5.50 -11.81
CA VAL A 347 -8.71 -6.19 -11.76
C VAL A 347 -8.56 -7.01 -10.47
N ALA A 348 -8.93 -6.44 -9.31
CA ALA A 348 -8.90 -7.15 -8.04
C ALA A 348 -9.82 -8.38 -8.05
N LEU A 349 -11.07 -8.21 -8.49
CA LEU A 349 -12.05 -9.30 -8.58
C LEU A 349 -11.56 -10.38 -9.55
N SER A 350 -11.12 -10.01 -10.75
CA SER A 350 -10.57 -10.95 -11.73
C SER A 350 -9.36 -11.68 -11.17
N ARG A 351 -8.49 -11.01 -10.40
CA ARG A 351 -7.36 -11.69 -9.75
C ARG A 351 -7.83 -12.68 -8.69
N VAL A 352 -8.78 -12.32 -7.84
CA VAL A 352 -9.34 -13.23 -6.82
C VAL A 352 -10.01 -14.44 -7.47
N VAL A 353 -10.81 -14.21 -8.52
CA VAL A 353 -11.51 -15.28 -9.26
C VAL A 353 -10.54 -16.16 -10.05
N ALA A 354 -9.40 -15.63 -10.50
CA ALA A 354 -8.45 -16.40 -11.29
C ALA A 354 -7.85 -17.60 -10.54
N ASP A 355 -7.83 -17.60 -9.20
CA ASP A 355 -7.38 -18.75 -8.41
C ASP A 355 -8.38 -19.92 -8.41
N PHE A 356 -9.59 -19.72 -8.97
CA PHE A 356 -10.62 -20.76 -9.14
C PHE A 356 -10.72 -21.28 -10.59
N VAL A 357 -9.93 -20.71 -11.51
CA VAL A 357 -10.01 -21.01 -12.94
C VAL A 357 -9.16 -22.25 -13.26
N PRO A 358 -9.60 -23.15 -14.18
CA PRO A 358 -8.83 -24.32 -14.56
C PRO A 358 -7.41 -23.97 -15.06
N PRO A 359 -6.41 -24.84 -14.82
CA PRO A 359 -5.01 -24.58 -15.18
C PRO A 359 -4.78 -24.16 -16.64
N ALA A 360 -5.60 -24.67 -17.57
CA ALA A 360 -5.49 -24.38 -19.00
C ALA A 360 -5.65 -22.88 -19.36
N TRP A 361 -6.42 -22.13 -18.57
CA TRP A 361 -6.68 -20.71 -18.83
C TRP A 361 -5.94 -19.76 -17.89
N VAL A 362 -5.33 -20.30 -16.82
CA VAL A 362 -4.83 -19.51 -15.70
C VAL A 362 -3.68 -18.59 -16.11
N ALA A 363 -2.77 -19.07 -16.98
CA ALA A 363 -1.60 -18.30 -17.41
C ALA A 363 -2.01 -17.06 -18.25
N CYS A 364 -2.90 -17.25 -19.22
CA CYS A 364 -3.46 -16.15 -20.03
C CYS A 364 -4.22 -15.15 -19.15
N LEU A 365 -5.01 -15.65 -18.20
CA LEU A 365 -5.77 -14.79 -17.29
C LEU A 365 -4.85 -13.96 -16.39
N TYR A 366 -3.78 -14.55 -15.84
CA TYR A 366 -2.81 -13.80 -15.03
C TYR A 366 -2.13 -12.69 -15.83
N ALA A 367 -1.68 -12.98 -17.05
CA ALA A 367 -1.08 -11.97 -17.93
C ALA A 367 -2.09 -10.86 -18.27
N ALA A 368 -3.32 -11.21 -18.62
CA ALA A 368 -4.38 -10.24 -18.92
C ALA A 368 -4.71 -9.35 -17.70
N VAL A 369 -4.83 -9.93 -16.50
CA VAL A 369 -5.09 -9.20 -15.25
C VAL A 369 -3.93 -8.25 -14.94
N ALA A 370 -2.68 -8.67 -15.11
CA ALA A 370 -1.51 -7.82 -14.92
C ALA A 370 -1.49 -6.65 -15.92
N LEU A 371 -1.83 -6.90 -17.20
CA LEU A 371 -1.93 -5.86 -18.23
C LEU A 371 -3.06 -4.87 -17.93
N CYS A 372 -4.27 -5.37 -17.59
CA CYS A 372 -5.39 -4.51 -17.22
C CYS A 372 -5.06 -3.66 -15.99
N GLY A 373 -4.37 -4.23 -14.99
CA GLY A 373 -3.84 -3.50 -13.84
C GLY A 373 -2.88 -2.39 -14.25
N LEU A 374 -1.91 -2.68 -15.12
CA LEU A 374 -0.97 -1.71 -15.66
C LEU A 374 -1.68 -0.55 -16.39
N LEU A 375 -2.63 -0.87 -17.27
CA LEU A 375 -3.38 0.12 -18.04
C LEU A 375 -4.25 1.01 -17.13
N ALA A 376 -4.89 0.43 -16.11
CA ALA A 376 -5.65 1.19 -15.13
C ALA A 376 -4.75 2.13 -14.32
N LEU A 377 -3.59 1.65 -13.85
CA LEU A 377 -2.61 2.48 -13.15
C LEU A 377 -2.03 3.58 -14.04
N LEU A 378 -1.85 3.32 -15.34
CA LEU A 378 -1.42 4.32 -16.30
C LEU A 378 -2.47 5.43 -16.46
N GLY A 379 -3.74 5.03 -16.59
CA GLY A 379 -4.87 5.96 -16.68
C GLY A 379 -5.03 6.83 -15.42
N TRP A 380 -4.79 6.25 -14.24
CA TRP A 380 -4.78 6.98 -12.97
C TRP A 380 -3.59 7.94 -12.87
N SER A 381 -2.38 7.45 -13.15
CA SER A 381 -1.15 8.23 -13.03
C SER A 381 -1.12 9.42 -13.98
N ARG A 382 -1.58 9.24 -15.23
CA ARG A 382 -1.68 10.32 -16.23
C ARG A 382 -2.52 11.50 -15.73
N GLN A 383 -3.56 11.23 -14.94
CA GLN A 383 -4.42 12.29 -14.40
C GLN A 383 -3.73 13.11 -13.30
N LEU A 384 -2.91 12.48 -12.47
CA LEU A 384 -2.36 13.11 -11.25
C LEU A 384 -0.93 13.62 -11.40
N ILE A 385 -0.09 13.00 -12.22
CA ILE A 385 1.33 13.38 -12.36
C ILE A 385 1.49 14.86 -12.72
N GLY A 386 0.68 15.35 -13.66
CA GLY A 386 0.72 16.75 -14.08
C GLY A 386 0.41 17.75 -12.95
N LEU A 387 -0.32 17.33 -11.91
CA LEU A 387 -0.64 18.18 -10.76
C LEU A 387 0.57 18.36 -9.84
N TYR A 388 1.47 17.38 -9.74
CA TYR A 388 2.68 17.49 -8.92
C TYR A 388 3.69 18.46 -9.49
N LEU A 389 3.65 18.70 -10.81
CA LEU A 389 4.55 19.58 -11.54
C LEU A 389 4.07 21.03 -11.61
N LYS A 390 2.82 21.31 -11.19
CA LYS A 390 2.21 22.64 -11.24
C LYS A 390 2.12 23.27 -9.84
N PRO A 391 2.21 24.61 -9.74
CA PRO A 391 1.78 25.33 -8.54
C PRO A 391 0.32 24.99 -8.18
N ARG A 392 -0.07 25.24 -6.93
CA ARG A 392 -1.46 25.05 -6.51
C ARG A 392 -2.40 25.99 -7.26
N ALA A 393 -3.60 25.51 -7.53
CA ALA A 393 -4.64 26.29 -8.19
C ALA A 393 -5.15 27.46 -7.32
N ASP A 394 -5.01 27.35 -6.00
CA ASP A 394 -5.44 28.36 -5.03
C ASP A 394 -4.34 29.38 -4.65
N GLY A 395 -3.18 29.34 -5.31
CA GLY A 395 -2.08 30.29 -5.09
C GLY A 395 -1.26 30.06 -3.82
N GLN A 396 -1.58 29.06 -2.98
CA GLN A 396 -0.80 28.78 -1.78
C GLN A 396 0.57 28.15 -2.11
N ALA A 397 1.51 28.24 -1.17
CA ALA A 397 2.91 27.86 -1.38
C ALA A 397 3.19 26.34 -1.59
N GLY A 398 2.22 25.47 -1.28
CA GLY A 398 2.37 24.01 -1.20
C GLY A 398 2.40 23.23 -2.52
#